data_AF-A0A7C6FBA0-F1
#
_entry.id   AF-A0A7C6FBA0-F1
#
_cell.length_a   1.000
_cell.length_b   1.000
_cell.length_c   1.000
_cell.angle_alpha   90.00
_cell.angle_beta   90.00
_cell.angle_gamma   90.00
#
_symmetry.space_group_name_H-M   'P 1'
#
loop_
_entity.id
_entity.type
_entity.pdbx_description
1 polymer ?
#
loop_
_entity_poly.entity_id
_entity_poly.type
_entity_poly.pdbx_seq_one_letter_code
_entity_poly.pdbx_strand_id
1 'polypeptide(L)'
;MTNSGDTAYQVLARKYRPETFADLVGQEAMVRTLKNAFKADRIAQAFSMTGIRGTGKTTTARIIAKGINCIGPDGNGGPTTEPCGECEHCVAIMEGRHVDVMEMDAASRTGV
;
A
#
# COMPACT_ATOMS: atom_id res chain seq x y z
N MET A 1 -23.72 16.00 26.33
CA MET A 1 -23.06 14.68 26.41
C MET A 1 -22.45 14.40 25.04
N THR A 2 -21.20 14.77 24.84
CA THR A 2 -20.44 14.41 23.64
C THR A 2 -19.13 13.82 24.12
N ASN A 3 -19.03 12.50 23.98
CA ASN A 3 -17.91 11.68 24.43
C ASN A 3 -16.71 11.95 23.50
N SER A 4 -15.63 12.48 24.06
CA SER A 4 -14.34 12.59 23.38
C SER A 4 -13.81 11.18 23.09
N GLY A 5 -13.38 10.99 21.84
CA GLY A 5 -13.15 9.69 21.19
C GLY A 5 -12.19 8.76 21.92
N ASP A 6 -12.68 7.56 22.18
CA ASP A 6 -11.89 6.41 22.62
C ASP A 6 -11.14 5.89 21.38
N THR A 7 -9.86 6.23 21.25
CA THR A 7 -8.99 5.65 20.21
C THR A 7 -8.89 4.16 20.46
N ALA A 8 -9.69 3.36 19.77
CA ALA A 8 -9.72 1.91 19.91
C ALA A 8 -8.30 1.33 19.86
N TYR A 9 -7.95 0.51 20.86
CA TYR A 9 -6.61 -0.08 20.98
C TYR A 9 -6.22 -0.80 19.68
N GLN A 10 -5.13 -0.36 19.06
CA GLN A 10 -4.59 -0.94 17.84
C GLN A 10 -3.23 -1.59 18.11
N VAL A 11 -3.06 -2.84 17.65
CA VAL A 11 -1.79 -3.55 17.74
C VAL A 11 -0.68 -2.82 16.97
N LEU A 12 0.54 -2.79 17.54
CA LEU A 12 1.67 -2.03 16.98
C LEU A 12 1.99 -2.38 15.53
N ALA A 13 1.85 -3.67 15.17
CA ALA A 13 2.08 -4.15 13.80
C ALA A 13 1.12 -3.54 12.77
N ARG A 14 -0.06 -3.06 13.20
CA ARG A 14 -0.99 -2.32 12.34
C ARG A 14 -0.73 -0.82 12.42
N LYS A 15 -0.47 -0.29 13.62
CA LYS A 15 -0.19 1.13 13.85
C LYS A 15 1.04 1.63 13.10
N TYR A 16 2.09 0.82 13.01
CA TYR A 16 3.35 1.15 12.35
C TYR A 16 3.53 0.45 11.01
N ARG A 17 2.43 0.05 10.34
CA ARG A 17 2.53 -0.55 9.01
C ARG A 17 3.01 0.53 8.03
N PRO A 18 4.13 0.32 7.31
CA PRO A 18 4.63 1.28 6.33
C PRO A 18 3.55 1.73 5.34
N GLU A 19 3.47 3.03 5.11
CA GLU A 19 2.48 3.62 4.22
C GLU A 19 3.07 4.06 2.88
N THR A 20 4.35 4.40 2.86
CA THR A 20 5.07 4.82 1.65
C THR A 20 6.28 3.93 1.40
N PHE A 21 6.88 4.04 0.21
CA PHE A 21 8.14 3.33 -0.07
C PHE A 21 9.30 3.84 0.79
N ALA A 22 9.23 5.06 1.32
CA ALA A 22 10.26 5.61 2.21
C ALA A 22 10.23 4.97 3.60
N ASP A 23 9.06 4.48 4.03
CA ASP A 23 8.86 3.83 5.33
C ASP A 23 9.30 2.34 5.33
N LEU A 24 9.67 1.79 4.17
CA LEU A 24 10.14 0.42 4.05
C LEU A 24 11.61 0.31 4.47
N VAL A 25 11.86 -0.43 5.55
CA VAL A 25 13.21 -0.66 6.07
C VAL A 25 13.88 -1.86 5.38
N GLY A 26 15.11 -1.67 4.90
CA GLY A 26 15.96 -2.75 4.38
C GLY A 26 15.57 -3.29 3.00
N GLN A 27 14.81 -2.53 2.21
CA GLN A 27 14.36 -2.89 0.86
C GLN A 27 14.82 -1.88 -0.20
N GLU A 28 16.01 -1.27 -0.03
CA GLU A 28 16.46 -0.12 -0.83
C GLU A 28 16.57 -0.44 -2.32
N ALA A 29 17.08 -1.62 -2.67
CA ALA A 29 17.24 -2.05 -4.06
C ALA A 29 15.89 -2.18 -4.79
N MET A 30 14.89 -2.76 -4.12
CA MET A 30 13.53 -2.89 -4.65
C MET A 30 12.87 -1.51 -4.78
N VAL A 31 12.95 -0.68 -3.74
CA VAL A 31 12.40 0.69 -3.75
C VAL A 31 13.02 1.51 -4.88
N ARG A 32 14.33 1.43 -5.09
CA ARG A 32 15.02 2.11 -6.20
C ARG A 32 14.49 1.65 -7.56
N THR A 33 14.30 0.34 -7.73
CA THR A 33 13.79 -0.23 -8.99
C THR A 33 12.37 0.26 -9.28
N LEU A 34 11.49 0.23 -8.28
CA LEU A 34 10.12 0.73 -8.40
C LEU A 34 10.10 2.25 -8.67
N LYS A 35 10.91 3.04 -7.96
CA LYS A 35 11.06 4.48 -8.22
C LYS A 35 11.46 4.77 -9.66
N ASN A 36 12.39 4.00 -10.22
CA ASN A 36 12.79 4.17 -11.61
C ASN A 36 11.70 3.74 -12.60
N ALA A 37 10.94 2.69 -12.30
CA ALA A 37 9.84 2.21 -13.14
C ALA A 37 8.72 3.25 -13.25
N PHE A 38 8.30 3.84 -12.13
CA PHE A 38 7.29 4.91 -12.10
C PHE A 38 7.79 6.17 -12.84
N LYS A 39 9.03 6.60 -12.60
CA LYS A 39 9.62 7.76 -13.30
C LYS A 39 9.71 7.58 -14.81
N ALA A 40 9.94 6.35 -15.26
CA ALA A 40 10.05 6.01 -16.67
C ALA A 40 8.71 5.67 -17.32
N ASP A 41 7.59 5.73 -16.58
CA ASP A 41 6.28 5.24 -17.02
C ASP A 41 6.31 3.81 -17.58
N ARG A 42 7.10 2.94 -16.94
CA ARG A 42 7.28 1.53 -17.31
C ARG A 42 6.96 0.63 -16.13
N ILE A 43 5.72 0.73 -15.66
CA ILE A 43 5.20 -0.09 -14.57
C ILE A 43 4.94 -1.51 -15.11
N ALA A 44 5.53 -2.51 -14.46
CA ALA A 44 5.29 -3.91 -14.83
C ALA A 44 3.84 -4.31 -14.51
N GLN A 45 3.27 -5.18 -15.34
CA GLN A 45 1.90 -5.69 -15.15
C GLN A 45 1.79 -6.66 -13.97
N ALA A 46 2.89 -7.29 -13.57
CA ALA A 46 2.92 -8.28 -12.50
C ALA A 46 4.16 -8.11 -11.62
N PHE A 47 3.96 -8.19 -10.31
CA PHE A 47 5.03 -8.18 -9.30
C PHE A 47 4.96 -9.46 -8.47
N SER A 48 6.06 -10.20 -8.39
CA SER A 48 6.19 -11.35 -7.51
C SER A 48 7.10 -11.00 -6.34
N MET A 49 6.54 -11.04 -5.13
CA MET A 49 7.26 -10.75 -3.89
C MET A 49 7.47 -12.06 -3.13
N THR A 50 8.73 -12.42 -2.89
CA THR A 50 9.11 -13.66 -2.19
C THR A 50 9.78 -13.34 -0.86
N GLY A 51 9.71 -14.28 0.09
CA GLY A 51 10.39 -14.17 1.37
C GLY A 51 9.58 -14.72 2.54
N ILE A 52 10.17 -14.76 3.72
CA ILE A 52 9.54 -15.27 4.95
C ILE A 52 8.35 -14.41 5.39
N ARG A 53 7.50 -14.95 6.27
CA ARG A 53 6.37 -14.19 6.85
C ARG A 53 6.91 -12.95 7.59
N GLY A 54 6.23 -11.82 7.44
CA GLY A 54 6.56 -10.57 8.15
C GLY A 54 7.55 -9.64 7.44
N THR A 55 8.14 -10.01 6.30
CA THR A 55 9.09 -9.15 5.55
C THR A 55 8.45 -8.01 4.76
N GLY A 56 7.15 -7.76 4.94
CA GLY A 56 6.45 -6.66 4.29
C GLY A 56 5.85 -6.94 2.91
N LYS A 57 5.86 -8.18 2.39
CA LYS A 57 5.30 -8.54 1.07
C LYS A 57 3.91 -7.92 0.77
N THR A 58 2.92 -8.20 1.60
CA THR A 58 1.56 -7.65 1.43
C THR A 58 1.54 -6.14 1.62
N THR A 59 2.38 -5.60 2.51
CA THR A 59 2.49 -4.16 2.74
C THR A 59 3.02 -3.46 1.49
N THR A 60 4.10 -3.98 0.89
CA THR A 60 4.65 -3.47 -0.37
C THR A 60 3.63 -3.54 -1.50
N ALA A 61 2.88 -4.64 -1.62
CA ALA A 61 1.80 -4.75 -2.60
C ALA A 61 0.75 -3.63 -2.46
N ARG A 62 0.34 -3.32 -1.22
CA ARG A 62 -0.59 -2.22 -0.95
C ARG A 62 0.03 -0.86 -1.27
N ILE A 63 1.30 -0.62 -0.97
CA ILE A 63 1.99 0.63 -1.31
C ILE A 63 2.06 0.80 -2.84
N ILE A 64 2.32 -0.26 -3.60
CA ILE A 64 2.27 -0.24 -5.07
C ILE A 64 0.86 0.12 -5.55
N ALA A 65 -0.18 -0.52 -5.00
CA ALA A 65 -1.56 -0.23 -5.35
C ALA A 65 -1.93 1.24 -5.07
N LYS A 66 -1.49 1.79 -3.93
CA LYS A 66 -1.66 3.22 -3.63
C LYS A 66 -0.92 4.08 -4.65
N GLY A 67 0.33 3.74 -4.97
CA GLY A 67 1.13 4.50 -5.93
C GLY A 67 0.49 4.57 -7.32
N ILE A 68 -0.13 3.48 -7.78
CA ILE A 68 -0.79 3.43 -9.10
C ILE A 68 -2.11 4.21 -9.11
N ASN A 69 -2.90 4.16 -8.02
CA ASN A 69 -4.25 4.76 -7.96
C ASN A 69 -4.28 6.16 -7.29
N CYS A 70 -3.14 6.69 -6.84
CA CYS A 70 -3.12 7.97 -6.15
C CYS A 70 -3.36 9.13 -7.11
N ILE A 71 -4.42 9.90 -6.84
CA ILE A 71 -4.76 11.15 -7.55
C ILE A 71 -4.24 12.41 -6.85
N GLY A 72 -3.44 12.25 -5.79
CA GLY A 72 -2.98 13.36 -4.95
C GLY A 72 -4.10 14.00 -4.11
N PRO A 73 -3.77 14.94 -3.21
CA PRO A 73 -4.74 15.62 -2.37
C PRO A 73 -5.69 16.53 -3.17
N ASP A 74 -5.21 17.08 -4.28
CA ASP A 74 -5.98 18.00 -5.15
C ASP A 74 -6.74 17.28 -6.29
N GLY A 75 -6.68 15.94 -6.35
CA GLY A 75 -7.38 15.12 -7.35
C GLY A 75 -6.80 15.16 -8.78
N ASN A 76 -5.72 15.91 -9.03
CA ASN A 76 -5.10 16.08 -10.35
C ASN A 76 -3.75 15.36 -10.50
N GLY A 77 -3.40 14.52 -9.54
CA GLY A 77 -2.19 13.71 -9.55
C GLY A 77 -2.29 12.48 -10.45
N GLY A 78 -1.16 11.80 -10.63
CA GLY A 78 -1.08 10.53 -11.34
C GLY A 78 -0.21 9.52 -10.60
N PRO A 79 0.13 8.39 -11.25
CA PRO A 79 0.91 7.34 -10.65
C PRO A 79 2.21 7.86 -10.02
N THR A 80 2.41 7.61 -8.73
CA THR A 80 3.51 8.17 -7.93
C THR A 80 4.14 7.14 -7.01
N THR A 81 5.41 7.33 -6.70
CA THR A 81 6.10 6.57 -5.64
C THR A 81 5.91 7.16 -4.26
N GLU A 82 5.23 8.29 -4.15
CA GLU A 82 4.98 9.00 -2.90
C GLU A 82 3.47 9.21 -2.80
N PRO A 83 2.69 8.15 -2.51
CA PRO A 83 1.25 8.26 -2.39
C PRO A 83 0.88 9.19 -1.23
N CYS A 84 -0.06 10.10 -1.44
CA CYS A 84 -0.37 11.18 -0.50
C CYS A 84 -0.98 10.72 0.84
N GLY A 85 -1.53 9.52 0.94
CA GLY A 85 -2.18 9.02 2.16
C GLY A 85 -3.57 9.61 2.46
N GLU A 86 -3.94 10.74 1.84
CA GLU A 86 -5.14 11.50 2.21
C GLU A 86 -6.28 11.44 1.18
N CYS A 87 -5.98 11.13 -0.08
CA CYS A 87 -7.02 11.02 -1.10
C CYS A 87 -7.91 9.79 -0.91
N GLU A 88 -9.10 9.80 -1.50
CA GLU A 88 -10.10 8.73 -1.33
C GLU A 88 -9.54 7.35 -1.68
N HIS A 89 -8.71 7.26 -2.73
CA HIS A 89 -8.09 6.02 -3.16
C HIS A 89 -7.06 5.52 -2.14
N CYS A 90 -6.18 6.40 -1.66
CA CYS A 90 -5.18 6.06 -0.66
C CYS A 90 -5.83 5.54 0.64
N VAL A 91 -6.86 6.24 1.14
CA VAL A 91 -7.59 5.86 2.35
C VAL A 91 -8.32 4.53 2.14
N ALA A 92 -9.07 4.38 1.05
CA ALA A 92 -9.83 3.15 0.79
C ALA A 92 -8.92 1.92 0.60
N ILE A 93 -7.71 2.08 0.03
CA ILE A 93 -6.72 0.99 -0.09
C ILE A 93 -6.15 0.62 1.28
N MET A 94 -5.87 1.61 2.14
CA MET A 94 -5.39 1.36 3.50
C MET A 94 -6.41 0.57 4.32
N GLU A 95 -7.70 0.92 4.16
CA GLU A 95 -8.83 0.25 4.80
C GLU A 95 -9.20 -1.09 4.13
N GLY A 96 -8.61 -1.42 2.97
CA GLY A 96 -8.86 -2.67 2.25
C GLY A 96 -10.25 -2.76 1.59
N ARG A 97 -10.84 -1.61 1.25
CA ARG A 97 -12.22 -1.50 0.71
C ARG A 97 -12.29 -0.75 -0.62
N HIS A 98 -11.15 -0.59 -1.29
CA HIS A 98 -11.05 0.05 -2.59
C HIS A 98 -11.64 -0.84 -3.69
N VAL A 99 -12.47 -0.27 -4.57
CA VAL A 99 -13.20 -1.03 -5.60
C VAL A 99 -12.27 -1.66 -6.63
N ASP A 100 -11.19 -0.96 -7.03
CA ASP A 100 -10.23 -1.46 -8.02
C ASP A 100 -9.06 -2.26 -7.42
N VAL A 101 -9.05 -2.51 -6.10
CA VAL A 101 -7.98 -3.26 -5.43
C VAL A 101 -8.58 -4.42 -4.65
N MET A 102 -8.41 -5.62 -5.18
CA MET A 102 -8.89 -6.85 -4.55
C MET A 102 -7.74 -7.57 -3.83
N GLU A 103 -7.81 -7.65 -2.51
CA GLU A 103 -6.89 -8.48 -1.72
C GLU A 103 -7.46 -9.89 -1.58
N MET A 104 -6.80 -10.86 -2.24
CA MET A 104 -7.18 -12.27 -2.19
C MET A 104 -6.14 -13.06 -1.40
N ASP A 105 -6.58 -13.71 -0.33
CA ASP A 105 -5.77 -14.70 0.36
C ASP A 105 -5.98 -16.08 -0.28
N ALA A 106 -4.94 -16.57 -0.95
CA ALA A 106 -4.95 -17.87 -1.60
C ALA A 106 -5.00 -19.03 -0.59
N ALA A 107 -4.47 -18.85 0.63
CA ALA A 107 -4.44 -19.91 1.64
C ALA A 107 -5.83 -20.23 2.21
N SER A 108 -6.74 -19.25 2.21
CA SER A 108 -8.14 -19.41 2.64
C SER A 108 -9.10 -19.73 1.49
N ARG A 109 -8.64 -19.69 0.24
CA ARG A 109 -9.43 -19.97 -0.97
C ARG A 109 -8.92 -21.20 -1.70
N THR A 110 -8.84 -22.32 -0.99
CA THR A 110 -8.48 -23.63 -1.55
C THR A 110 -9.73 -24.30 -2.12
N GLY A 111 -10.00 -24.10 -3.41
CA GLY A 111 -11.04 -24.84 -4.15
C GLY A 111 -10.64 -26.28 -4.48
N VAL A 112 -10.04 -26.98 -3.51
CA VAL A 112 -9.71 -28.42 -3.53
C VAL A 112 -10.46 -29.13 -2.42
#